data_AF-A0A382T177-F1
#
_entry.id   AF-A0A382T177-F1
#
_cell.length_a   1.000
_cell.length_b   1.000
_cell.length_c   1.000
_cell.angle_alpha   90.00
_cell.angle_beta   90.00
_cell.angle_gamma   90.00
#
_symmetry.space_group_name_H-M   'P 1'
#
loop_
_entity.id
_entity.type
_entity.pdbx_description
1 polymer ?
#
loop_
_entity_poly.entity_id
_entity_poly.type
_entity_poly.pdbx_seq_one_letter_code
_entity_poly.pdbx_strand_id
1 'polypeptide(L)' 'MNYIDHLRELRNRIIYCFIFLIICFIFFLYNANLVGEILSKPLYYLLDDSSNRRMIFTGLPEVFISNLKISIFS' A
#
# COMPACT_ATOMS: atom_id res chain seq x y z
N MET A 1 -10.10 -3.05 -39.24
CA MET A 1 -9.71 -2.12 -38.15
C MET A 1 -8.19 -2.14 -38.05
N ASN A 2 -7.55 -0.98 -38.05
CA ASN A 2 -6.10 -0.84 -38.17
C ASN A 2 -5.41 -1.19 -36.83
N TYR A 3 -4.33 -1.97 -36.83
CA TYR A 3 -3.63 -2.41 -35.60
C TYR A 3 -3.19 -1.24 -34.70
N ILE A 4 -2.95 -0.08 -35.31
CA ILE A 4 -2.57 1.16 -34.61
C ILE A 4 -3.70 1.67 -33.68
N ASP A 5 -4.97 1.47 -34.04
CA ASP A 5 -6.09 1.90 -33.19
C ASP A 5 -6.19 1.07 -31.91
N HIS A 6 -5.93 -0.24 -31.97
CA HIS A 6 -5.89 -1.10 -30.78
C HIS A 6 -4.79 -0.68 -29.79
N LEU A 7 -3.60 -0.35 -30.29
CA LEU A 7 -2.51 0.17 -29.44
C LEU A 7 -2.85 1.54 -28.83
N ARG A 8 -3.58 2.38 -29.58
CA ARG A 8 -4.02 3.70 -29.10
C ARG A 8 -5.03 3.57 -27.96
N GLU A 9 -5.96 2.62 -28.05
CA GLU A 9 -6.91 2.33 -26.98
C GLU A 9 -6.21 1.83 -25.71
N LEU A 10 -5.26 0.89 -25.86
CA LEU A 10 -4.48 0.35 -24.74
C LEU A 10 -3.73 1.47 -24.00
N ARG A 11 -3.05 2.36 -24.74
CA ARG A 11 -2.36 3.52 -24.14
C ARG A 11 -3.30 4.36 -23.30
N ASN A 12 -4.50 4.66 -23.81
CA ASN A 12 -5.44 5.53 -23.12
C ASN A 12 -5.91 4.88 -21.81
N ARG A 13 -6.24 3.58 -21.84
CA ARG A 13 -6.61 2.81 -20.65
C ARG A 13 -5.50 2.76 -19.61
N ILE A 14 -4.25 2.55 -20.04
CA ILE A 14 -3.09 2.55 -19.15
C ILE A 14 -2.95 3.89 -18.42
N ILE A 15 -3.10 5.01 -19.13
CA ILE A 15 -3.03 6.36 -18.53
C ILE A 15 -4.12 6.54 -17.48
N TYR A 16 -5.36 6.14 -17.76
CA TYR A 16 -6.44 6.22 -16.77
C TYR A 16 -6.17 5.36 -15.53
N CYS A 17 -5.67 4.12 -15.70
CA CYS A 17 -5.30 3.27 -14.57
C CYS A 17 -4.16 3.89 -13.73
N PHE A 18 -3.18 4.51 -14.39
CA PHE A 18 -2.06 5.16 -13.70
C PHE A 18 -2.52 6.37 -12.87
N ILE A 19 -3.40 7.21 -13.42
CA ILE A 19 -3.98 8.35 -12.72
C ILE A 19 -4.80 7.87 -11.51
N PHE A 20 -5.63 6.83 -11.72
CA PHE A 20 -6.42 6.24 -10.64
C PHE A 20 -5.51 5.70 -9.52
N LEU A 21 -4.44 4.99 -9.88
CA LEU A 21 -3.46 4.46 -8.93
C LEU A 21 -2.81 5.59 -8.11
N ILE A 22 -2.41 6.71 -8.73
CA ILE A 22 -1.82 7.85 -8.01
C ILE A 22 -2.82 8.46 -7.02
N ILE A 23 -4.08 8.61 -7.43
CA ILE A 23 -5.13 9.15 -6.56
C ILE A 23 -5.37 8.23 -5.35
N CYS A 24 -5.51 6.93 -5.58
CA CYS A 24 -5.64 5.94 -4.51
C CYS A 24 -4.42 5.94 -3.60
N PHE A 25 -3.21 5.97 -4.16
CA PHE A 25 -1.97 6.02 -3.39
C PHE A 25 -1.94 7.21 -2.42
N ILE A 26 -2.32 8.40 -2.88
CA ILE A 26 -2.38 9.59 -2.02
C ILE A 26 -3.42 9.39 -0.91
N PHE A 27 -4.61 8.88 -1.25
CA PHE A 27 -5.66 8.61 -0.27
C PHE A 27 -5.22 7.61 0.81
N PHE A 28 -4.57 6.52 0.42
CA PHE A 28 -4.07 5.52 1.35
C PHE A 28 -2.82 5.97 2.10
N LEU A 29 -2.01 6.88 1.56
CA LEU A 29 -0.86 7.43 2.28
C LEU A 29 -1.31 8.19 3.55
N TYR A 30 -2.43 8.91 3.49
CA TYR A 30 -3.03 9.53 4.68
C TYR A 30 -3.57 8.51 5.68
N ASN A 31 -4.02 7.34 5.21
CA ASN A 31 -4.65 6.29 6.01
C ASN A 31 -3.70 5.11 6.34
N ALA A 32 -2.41 5.21 6.01
CA ALA A 32 -1.47 4.09 6.06
C ALA A 32 -1.32 3.51 7.47
N ASN A 33 -1.37 4.37 8.50
CA ASN A 33 -1.29 3.93 9.90
C ASN A 33 -2.45 2.99 10.28
N LEU A 34 -3.68 3.30 9.83
CA LEU A 34 -4.86 2.48 10.12
C LEU A 34 -4.74 1.10 9.47
N VAL A 35 -4.29 1.04 8.22
CA VAL A 35 -4.09 -0.23 7.52
C VAL A 35 -2.93 -1.03 8.15
N GLY A 36 -1.87 -0.36 8.58
CA GLY A 36 -0.76 -0.99 9.31
C GLY A 36 -1.18 -1.61 10.65
N GLU A 37 -2.08 -0.94 11.39
CA GLU A 37 -2.67 -1.49 12.61
C GLU A 37 -3.52 -2.74 12.32
N ILE A 38 -4.34 -2.72 11.26
CA ILE A 38 -5.12 -3.88 10.84
C ILE A 38 -4.21 -5.07 10.49
N LEU A 39 -3.11 -4.83 9.77
CA LEU A 39 -2.15 -5.88 9.38
C LEU A 39 -1.40 -6.45 10.58
N SER A 40 -1.07 -5.62 11.58
CA SER A 40 -0.31 -6.07 12.76
C SER A 40 -1.19 -6.73 13.83
N LYS A 41 -2.48 -6.37 13.91
CA LYS A 41 -3.46 -6.93 14.86
C LYS A 41 -3.52 -8.47 14.91
N PRO A 42 -3.59 -9.22 13.79
CA PRO A 42 -3.59 -10.69 13.85
C PRO A 42 -2.28 -11.24 14.40
N LEU A 43 -1.13 -10.59 14.14
CA LEU A 43 0.14 -11.03 14.69
C LEU A 43 0.20 -10.78 16.20
N TYR A 44 -0.28 -9.62 16.67
CA TYR A 44 -0.37 -9.35 18.11
C TYR A 44 -1.24 -10.36 18.85
N TYR A 45 -2.38 -10.75 18.27
CA TYR A 45 -3.27 -11.75 18.86
C TYR A 45 -2.63 -13.14 19.00
N LEU A 46 -1.76 -13.54 18.06
CA LEU A 46 -1.03 -14.81 18.11
C LEU A 46 0.16 -14.79 19.08
N LEU A 47 0.67 -13.60 19.43
CA LEU A 47 1.84 -13.41 20.28
C LEU A 47 1.50 -13.24 21.78
N ASP A 48 0.22 -13.27 22.12
CA ASP A 48 -0.39 -12.90 23.42
C ASP A 48 0.18 -13.68 24.64
N ASP A 49 0.79 -14.84 24.44
CA ASP A 49 1.39 -15.66 25.52
C ASP A 49 2.74 -15.13 26.04
N SER A 50 3.16 -13.95 25.58
CA SER A 50 4.42 -13.34 25.98
C SER A 50 4.25 -11.84 26.15
N SER A 51 3.86 -11.47 27.37
CA SER A 51 3.59 -10.14 27.95
C SER A 51 4.55 -8.98 27.62
N ASN A 52 5.55 -9.17 26.76
CA ASN A 52 6.54 -8.16 26.44
C ASN A 52 6.98 -8.13 24.96
N ARG A 53 6.38 -8.91 24.06
CA ARG A 53 6.75 -8.88 22.63
C ARG A 53 5.96 -7.81 21.87
N ARG A 54 6.61 -6.66 21.68
CA ARG A 54 6.13 -5.56 20.82
C ARG A 54 6.90 -5.59 19.50
N MET A 55 6.25 -5.27 18.38
CA MET A 55 7.00 -4.96 17.16
C MET A 55 7.77 -3.67 17.40
N ILE A 56 9.07 -3.71 17.18
CA ILE A 56 9.93 -2.53 17.18
C ILE A 56 10.35 -2.23 15.74
N PHE A 57 10.30 -0.96 15.35
CA PHE A 57 10.97 -0.52 14.15
C PHE A 57 12.47 -0.45 14.46
N THR A 58 13.28 -1.12 13.65
CA THR A 58 14.73 -1.23 13.86
C THR A 58 15.48 -0.02 13.29
N GLY A 59 14.89 0.65 12.29
CA GLY A 59 15.41 1.86 11.69
C GLY A 59 14.42 3.02 11.73
N LEU A 60 14.94 4.24 11.90
CA LEU A 60 14.17 5.48 11.75
C LEU A 60 13.43 5.60 10.39
N PRO A 61 14.01 5.21 9.23
CA PRO A 61 13.30 5.28 7.96
C PRO A 61 12.34 4.11 7.71
N GLU A 62 12.38 3.04 8.51
CA GLU A 62 11.53 1.86 8.28
C GLU A 62 10.04 2.18 8.45
N VAL A 63 9.70 3.05 9.39
CA VAL A 63 8.31 3.50 9.60
C VAL A 63 7.77 4.17 8.33
N PHE A 64 8.58 5.05 7.74
CA PHE A 64 8.21 5.75 6.51
C PHE A 64 8.08 4.80 5.32
N ILE A 65 9.07 3.91 5.14
CA ILE A 65 9.05 2.92 4.05
C ILE A 65 7.88 1.93 4.22
N SER A 66 7.53 1.55 5.45
CA SER A 66 6.39 0.69 5.75
C SER A 66 5.08 1.35 5.33
N ASN A 67 4.86 2.61 5.73
CA ASN A 67 3.68 3.38 5.33
C ASN A 67 3.59 3.57 3.81
N LEU A 68 4.72 3.82 3.13
CA LEU A 68 4.76 3.94 1.67
C LEU A 68 4.39 2.61 0.97
N LYS A 69 4.88 1.48 1.49
CA LYS A 69 4.50 0.16 0.98
C LYS A 69 3.01 -0.12 1.22
N ILE A 70 2.51 0.19 2.41
CA ILE A 70 1.09 -0.01 2.73
C ILE A 70 0.24 0.82 1.77
N SER A 71 0.59 2.09 1.54
CA SER A 71 -0.21 2.97 0.70
C SER A 71 -0.19 2.63 -0.79
N ILE A 72 0.83 1.93 -1.29
CA ILE A 72 0.93 1.54 -2.69
C ILE A 72 0.22 0.21 -3.01
N PHE A 73 0.06 -0.66 -2.01
CA PHE A 73 -0.54 -1.98 -2.17
C PHE A 73 -1.98 -2.09 -1.62
N SER A 74 -2.46 -1.07 -0.88
CA SER A 74 -3.85 -0.98 -0.40
C SER A 74 -4.76 -0.41 -1.49
#